data_AF-A0A3C0RED6-F1
#
_entry.id   AF-A0A3C0RED6-F1
#
_cell.length_a   1.000
_cell.length_b   1.000
_cell.length_c   1.000
_cell.angle_alpha   90.00
_cell.angle_beta   90.00
_cell.angle_gamma   90.00
#
_symmetry.space_group_name_H-M   'P 1'
#
loop_
_entity.id
_entity.type
_entity.pdbx_description
1 polymer ?
#
loop_
_entity_poly.entity_id
_entity_poly.type
_entity_poly.pdbx_seq_one_letter_code
_entity_poly.pdbx_strand_id
1 'polypeptide(L)'
;LLTFLLQRSAYTYQFVQAAQLDQLGDNRVYEQVGIGGVIFRWLLAPISFQLWFIIALFIYNMLYPGIKWMIVRYPWIWIGFTAFLWLSYFNFMYVGGQGLFFFSVGVYIQKANFNIERKPRWMSTYICFLVYVSSSVIKTFMAFELDPEAMSTFISLHVLHSITILSGILAIWYGADVVVKWCLQQPWFLWLSGFSFFIYGFHAPMISFMSRWLFSILDGFQYYRLATYFLTPLLVVLICIGVGLGLRKILPSFYRLLTGGRGF
;
A
#
# COMPACT_ATOMS: atom_id res chain seq x y z
N LEU A 1 6.40 6.95 17.57
CA LEU A 1 6.43 6.67 19.02
C LEU A 1 7.03 5.29 19.32
N LEU A 2 6.63 4.20 18.65
CA LEU A 2 7.30 2.89 18.79
C LEU A 2 8.79 2.94 18.42
N THR A 3 9.14 3.53 17.29
CA THR A 3 10.54 3.75 16.85
C THR A 3 11.37 4.48 17.91
N PHE A 4 10.78 5.50 18.55
CA PHE A 4 11.40 6.22 19.65
C PHE A 4 11.63 5.32 20.88
N LEU A 5 10.64 4.51 21.26
CA LEU A 5 10.78 3.54 22.36
C LEU A 5 11.85 2.47 22.05
N LEU A 6 11.90 1.98 20.82
CA LEU A 6 12.91 1.02 20.36
C LEU A 6 14.31 1.62 20.28
N GLN A 7 14.47 2.94 20.16
CA GLN A 7 15.78 3.59 20.23
C GLN A 7 16.33 3.68 21.67
N ARG A 8 15.50 3.48 22.71
CA ARG A 8 15.94 3.58 24.12
C ARG A 8 16.74 2.38 24.61
N SER A 9 16.59 1.22 23.99
CA SER A 9 17.41 0.04 24.32
C SER A 9 18.56 -0.09 23.33
N ALA A 10 19.78 -0.29 23.86
CA ALA A 10 21.00 -0.38 23.06
C ALA A 10 20.96 -1.52 22.02
N TYR A 11 20.25 -2.61 22.33
CA TYR A 11 20.08 -3.74 21.42
C TYR A 11 19.14 -3.40 20.26
N THR A 12 17.96 -2.85 20.55
CA THR A 12 16.96 -2.49 19.52
C THR A 12 17.38 -1.27 18.72
N TYR A 13 18.22 -0.39 19.29
CA TYR A 13 18.77 0.78 18.62
C TYR A 13 19.53 0.42 17.33
N GLN A 14 20.39 -0.60 17.38
CA GLN A 14 21.18 -1.04 16.22
C GLN A 14 20.26 -1.46 15.06
N PHE A 15 19.17 -2.19 15.36
CA PHE A 15 18.20 -2.58 14.34
C PHE A 15 17.40 -1.40 13.79
N VAL A 16 17.06 -0.41 14.62
CA VAL A 16 16.34 0.79 14.18
C VAL A 16 17.23 1.67 13.29
N GLN A 17 18.48 1.88 13.68
CA GLN A 17 19.44 2.64 12.89
C GLN A 17 19.74 1.93 11.57
N ALA A 18 19.94 0.62 11.64
CA ALA A 18 20.09 -0.19 10.46
C ALA A 18 18.86 0.00 9.58
N ALA A 19 17.63 -0.09 10.11
CA ALA A 19 16.37 -0.05 9.36
C ALA A 19 16.20 1.07 8.33
N GLN A 20 16.92 2.19 8.46
CA GLN A 20 16.85 3.35 7.56
C GLN A 20 15.41 3.79 7.28
N LEU A 21 14.58 3.78 8.33
CA LEU A 21 13.14 4.05 8.23
C LEU A 21 12.81 5.52 7.99
N ASP A 22 13.79 6.41 8.10
CA ASP A 22 13.60 7.84 7.87
C ASP A 22 13.60 8.15 6.37
N GLN A 23 12.48 8.68 5.87
CA GLN A 23 12.34 9.03 4.46
C GLN A 23 13.27 10.17 4.03
N LEU A 24 13.76 10.99 4.97
CA LEU A 24 14.69 12.09 4.71
C LEU A 24 16.15 11.62 4.77
N GLY A 25 16.40 10.33 4.98
CA GLY A 25 17.74 9.75 5.11
C GLY A 25 18.45 10.11 6.42
N ASP A 26 17.80 10.86 7.31
CA ASP A 26 18.37 11.34 8.56
C ASP A 26 18.06 10.38 9.72
N ASN A 27 18.89 9.33 9.85
CA ASN A 27 18.77 8.25 10.84
C ASN A 27 19.28 8.62 12.25
N ARG A 28 19.39 9.91 12.57
CA ARG A 28 19.72 10.36 13.93
C ARG A 28 18.61 9.98 14.92
N VAL A 29 18.99 9.81 16.19
CA VAL A 29 18.05 9.56 17.30
C VAL A 29 17.07 10.73 17.38
N TYR A 30 15.78 10.47 17.61
CA TYR A 30 14.76 11.54 17.70
C TYR A 30 15.10 12.63 18.74
N GLU A 31 15.88 12.29 19.77
CA GLU A 31 16.38 13.23 20.79
C GLU A 31 17.34 14.29 20.20
N GLN A 32 18.06 13.95 19.13
CA GLN A 32 19.04 14.82 18.46
C GLN A 32 18.43 15.66 17.32
N VAL A 33 17.21 15.33 16.89
CA VAL A 33 16.53 15.95 15.74
C VAL A 33 15.83 17.26 16.13
N GLY A 34 15.50 17.43 17.42
CA GLY A 34 14.74 18.56 17.93
C GLY A 34 13.25 18.50 17.57
N ILE A 35 12.39 19.13 18.39
CA ILE A 35 10.92 19.03 18.27
C ILE A 35 10.42 19.47 16.89
N GLY A 36 10.99 20.51 16.31
CA GLY A 36 10.63 20.98 14.97
C GLY A 36 10.88 19.93 13.88
N GLY A 37 12.03 19.25 13.93
CA GLY A 37 12.33 18.16 13.00
C GLY A 37 11.44 16.94 13.22
N VAL A 38 11.05 16.65 14.46
CA VAL A 38 10.09 15.57 14.75
C VAL A 38 8.70 15.88 14.16
N ILE A 39 8.20 17.10 14.33
CA ILE A 39 6.92 17.54 13.77
C ILE A 39 6.96 17.51 12.24
N PHE A 40 8.05 18.00 11.63
CA PHE A 40 8.24 17.95 10.18
C PHE A 40 8.19 16.50 9.66
N ARG A 41 8.88 15.57 10.32
CA ARG A 41 8.84 14.15 9.96
C ARG A 41 7.45 13.54 10.17
N TRP A 42 6.70 13.93 11.20
CA TRP A 42 5.34 13.40 11.38
C TRP A 42 4.35 13.92 10.34
N LEU A 43 4.49 15.18 9.91
CA LEU A 43 3.54 15.83 9.00
C LEU A 43 3.88 15.66 7.52
N LEU A 44 5.16 15.59 7.15
CA LEU A 44 5.62 15.64 5.75
C LEU A 44 6.39 14.40 5.31
N ALA A 45 6.98 13.64 6.24
CA ALA A 45 7.79 12.46 5.92
C ALA A 45 7.57 11.31 6.94
N PRO A 46 6.31 10.86 7.15
CA PRO A 46 6.01 9.94 8.24
C PRO A 46 6.66 8.58 8.02
N ILE A 47 7.28 8.03 9.07
CA ILE A 47 7.87 6.68 9.08
C ILE A 47 6.89 5.63 8.52
N SER A 48 5.61 5.77 8.87
CA SER A 48 4.52 4.99 8.31
C SER A 48 4.05 5.59 6.98
N PHE A 49 4.85 5.45 5.92
CA PHE A 49 4.53 5.96 4.58
C PHE A 49 3.18 5.46 4.06
N GLN A 50 2.70 4.30 4.52
CA GLN A 50 1.38 3.76 4.15
C GLN A 50 0.22 4.70 4.51
N LEU A 51 0.36 5.56 5.52
CA LEU A 51 -0.70 6.53 5.85
C LEU A 51 -0.80 7.66 4.82
N TRP A 52 0.22 7.85 3.97
CA TRP A 52 0.21 8.81 2.86
C TRP A 52 -1.00 8.60 1.94
N PHE A 53 -1.39 7.35 1.70
CA PHE A 53 -2.58 7.03 0.89
C PHE A 53 -3.88 7.57 1.51
N ILE A 54 -4.02 7.53 2.84
CA ILE A 54 -5.20 8.07 3.54
C ILE A 54 -5.23 9.60 3.42
N ILE A 55 -4.08 10.26 3.57
CA ILE A 55 -3.96 11.72 3.41
C ILE A 55 -4.31 12.13 1.97
N ALA A 56 -3.78 11.41 0.98
CA ALA A 56 -4.10 11.64 -0.42
C ALA A 56 -5.61 11.51 -0.68
N LEU A 57 -6.25 10.45 -0.14
CA LEU A 57 -7.70 10.24 -0.25
C LEU A 57 -8.49 11.37 0.42
N PHE A 58 -8.06 11.84 1.58
CA PHE A 58 -8.68 12.99 2.25
C PHE A 58 -8.60 14.26 1.39
N ILE A 59 -7.43 14.54 0.80
CA ILE A 59 -7.23 15.68 -0.12
C ILE A 59 -8.13 15.54 -1.35
N TYR A 60 -8.23 14.35 -1.96
CA TYR A 60 -9.12 14.13 -3.09
C TYR A 60 -10.60 14.34 -2.73
N ASN A 61 -11.02 13.94 -1.53
CA ASN A 61 -12.36 14.24 -1.02
C ASN A 61 -12.58 15.75 -0.81
N MET A 62 -11.56 16.49 -0.37
CA MET A 62 -11.65 17.96 -0.28
C MET A 62 -11.74 18.61 -1.66
N LEU A 63 -11.00 18.09 -2.64
CA LEU A 63 -11.04 18.53 -4.04
C LEU A 63 -12.26 18.02 -4.82
N TYR A 64 -13.07 17.14 -4.21
CA TYR A 64 -14.21 16.49 -4.84
C TYR A 64 -15.17 17.45 -5.55
N PRO A 65 -15.57 18.61 -4.99
CA PRO A 65 -16.47 19.53 -5.68
C PRO A 65 -15.92 20.00 -7.04
N GLY A 66 -14.60 20.28 -7.11
CA GLY A 66 -13.92 20.67 -8.33
C GLY A 66 -13.77 19.52 -9.32
N ILE A 67 -13.36 18.34 -8.83
CA ILE A 67 -13.25 17.12 -9.64
C ILE A 67 -14.62 16.78 -10.25
N LYS A 68 -15.68 16.79 -9.44
CA LYS A 68 -17.06 16.56 -9.87
C LYS A 68 -17.48 17.57 -10.95
N TRP A 69 -17.20 18.86 -10.74
CA TRP A 69 -17.54 19.90 -11.72
C TRP A 69 -16.88 19.64 -13.08
N MET A 70 -15.59 19.31 -13.08
CA MET A 70 -14.85 18.96 -14.30
C MET A 70 -15.41 17.72 -14.98
N ILE A 71 -15.74 16.67 -14.22
CA ILE A 71 -16.29 15.42 -14.76
C ILE A 71 -17.67 15.62 -15.38
N VAL A 72 -18.54 16.41 -14.75
CA VAL A 72 -19.89 16.65 -15.26
C VAL A 72 -19.86 17.50 -16.55
N ARG A 73 -18.95 18.47 -16.64
CA ARG A 73 -18.89 19.40 -17.77
C ARG A 73 -18.02 18.91 -18.93
N TYR A 74 -16.88 18.30 -18.63
CA TYR A 74 -15.88 17.87 -19.62
C TYR A 74 -15.26 16.51 -19.25
N PRO A 75 -16.07 15.42 -19.21
CA PRO A 75 -15.63 14.11 -18.69
C PRO A 75 -14.41 13.56 -19.42
N TRP A 76 -14.42 13.55 -20.75
CA TRP A 76 -13.35 12.97 -21.57
C TRP A 76 -12.05 13.78 -21.49
N ILE A 77 -12.15 15.11 -21.41
CA ILE A 77 -10.98 15.99 -21.26
C ILE A 77 -10.34 15.76 -19.89
N TRP A 78 -11.14 15.72 -18.81
CA TRP A 78 -10.65 15.49 -17.46
C TRP A 78 -10.05 14.09 -17.27
N ILE A 79 -10.72 13.05 -17.78
CA ILE A 79 -10.21 11.68 -17.73
C ILE A 79 -8.93 11.55 -18.57
N GLY A 80 -8.88 12.15 -19.76
CA GLY A 80 -7.67 12.16 -20.60
C GLY A 80 -6.50 12.86 -19.92
N PHE A 81 -6.74 14.03 -19.33
CA PHE A 81 -5.73 14.77 -18.57
C PHE A 81 -5.20 13.96 -17.37
N THR A 82 -6.10 13.40 -16.55
CA THR A 82 -5.70 12.61 -15.38
C THR A 82 -5.03 11.28 -15.78
N ALA A 83 -5.43 10.66 -16.89
CA ALA A 83 -4.76 9.49 -17.46
C ALA A 83 -3.34 9.83 -17.91
N PHE A 84 -3.13 10.98 -18.55
CA PHE A 84 -1.79 11.46 -18.91
C PHE A 84 -0.91 11.66 -17.68
N LEU A 85 -1.44 12.27 -16.61
CA LEU A 85 -0.72 12.41 -15.34
C LEU A 85 -0.37 11.06 -14.71
N TRP A 86 -1.28 10.08 -14.79
CA TRP A 86 -1.01 8.72 -14.32
C TRP A 86 0.09 8.04 -15.12
N LEU A 87 0.02 8.07 -16.46
CA LEU A 87 1.01 7.45 -17.34
C LEU A 87 2.39 8.12 -17.25
N SER A 88 2.43 9.40 -16.90
CA SER A 88 3.67 10.16 -16.69
C SER A 88 4.23 10.02 -15.26
N TYR A 89 3.61 9.20 -14.41
CA TYR A 89 3.98 9.01 -13.00
C TYR A 89 4.09 10.34 -12.23
N PHE A 90 3.27 11.32 -12.60
CA PHE A 90 3.29 12.63 -11.97
C PHE A 90 2.96 12.47 -10.48
N ASN A 91 3.83 12.97 -9.60
CA ASN A 91 3.60 12.98 -8.17
C ASN A 91 4.04 14.33 -7.62
N PHE A 92 3.12 15.06 -7.02
CA PHE A 92 3.41 16.31 -6.33
C PHE A 92 2.90 16.23 -4.90
N MET A 93 3.83 16.13 -3.94
CA MET A 93 3.54 16.05 -2.51
C MET A 93 2.58 14.88 -2.17
N TYR A 94 1.28 15.15 -1.97
CA TYR A 94 0.23 14.16 -1.70
C TYR A 94 -0.67 13.85 -2.90
N VAL A 95 -0.53 14.60 -3.99
CA VAL A 95 -1.34 14.48 -5.19
C VAL A 95 -0.55 13.67 -6.22
N GLY A 96 -0.81 12.37 -6.25
CA GLY A 96 -0.31 11.47 -7.29
C GLY A 96 -1.26 11.40 -8.49
N GLY A 97 -0.71 11.32 -9.70
CA GLY A 97 -1.46 11.16 -10.94
C GLY A 97 -2.27 9.85 -10.94
N GLN A 98 -1.69 8.77 -10.42
CA GLN A 98 -2.39 7.49 -10.23
C GLN A 98 -3.62 7.64 -9.33
N GLY A 99 -3.46 8.25 -8.16
CA GLY A 99 -4.56 8.45 -7.20
C GLY A 99 -5.66 9.34 -7.79
N LEU A 100 -5.28 10.45 -8.43
CA LEU A 100 -6.21 11.39 -9.04
C LEU A 100 -7.00 10.76 -10.19
N PHE A 101 -6.34 9.95 -11.04
CA PHE A 101 -6.98 9.23 -12.14
C PHE A 101 -8.02 8.23 -11.63
N PHE A 102 -7.63 7.31 -10.75
CA PHE A 102 -8.57 6.29 -10.24
C PHE A 102 -9.70 6.89 -9.41
N PHE A 103 -9.44 7.94 -8.64
CA PHE A 103 -10.50 8.69 -7.94
C PHE A 103 -11.47 9.34 -8.94
N SER A 104 -10.96 9.99 -9.99
CA SER A 104 -11.77 10.62 -11.03
C SER A 104 -12.61 9.62 -11.81
N VAL A 105 -12.04 8.47 -12.17
CA VAL A 105 -12.76 7.36 -12.82
C VAL A 105 -13.88 6.85 -11.90
N GLY A 106 -13.63 6.69 -10.61
CA GLY A 106 -14.66 6.31 -9.63
C GLY A 106 -15.81 7.31 -9.56
N VAL A 107 -15.52 8.62 -9.53
CA VAL A 107 -16.55 9.67 -9.57
C VAL A 107 -17.32 9.63 -10.89
N TYR A 108 -16.64 9.46 -12.02
CA TYR A 108 -17.29 9.34 -13.33
C TYR A 108 -18.23 8.14 -13.38
N ILE A 109 -17.78 6.95 -12.96
CA ILE A 109 -18.60 5.73 -12.91
C ILE A 109 -19.86 5.95 -12.06
N GLN A 110 -19.72 6.57 -10.89
CA GLN A 110 -20.85 6.90 -10.01
C GLN A 110 -21.85 7.85 -10.71
N LYS A 111 -21.36 8.87 -11.43
CA LYS A 111 -22.21 9.84 -12.14
C LYS A 111 -22.84 9.28 -13.40
N ALA A 112 -22.16 8.39 -14.09
CA ALA A 112 -22.68 7.65 -15.22
C ALA A 112 -23.67 6.55 -14.82
N ASN A 113 -23.86 6.33 -13.51
CA ASN A 113 -24.70 5.27 -12.94
C ASN A 113 -24.35 3.88 -13.50
N PHE A 114 -23.06 3.64 -13.75
CA PHE A 114 -22.58 2.39 -14.28
C PHE A 114 -22.50 1.35 -13.15
N ASN A 115 -23.20 0.22 -13.32
CA ASN A 115 -23.23 -0.83 -12.31
C ASN A 115 -21.93 -1.64 -12.33
N ILE A 116 -21.09 -1.42 -11.32
CA ILE A 116 -19.79 -2.11 -11.14
C ILE A 116 -19.94 -3.53 -10.57
N GLU A 117 -21.07 -3.83 -9.91
CA GLU A 117 -21.31 -5.17 -9.35
C GLU A 117 -21.57 -6.20 -10.46
N ARG A 118 -22.10 -5.74 -11.60
CA ARG A 118 -22.38 -6.61 -12.74
C ARG A 118 -21.20 -6.65 -13.70
N LYS A 119 -20.62 -7.84 -13.85
CA LYS A 119 -19.61 -8.13 -14.87
C LYS A 119 -20.08 -7.69 -16.28
N PRO A 120 -19.29 -6.89 -17.01
CA PRO A 120 -19.62 -6.52 -18.38
C PRO A 120 -19.61 -7.73 -19.31
N ARG A 121 -20.57 -7.80 -20.26
CA ARG A 121 -20.68 -8.92 -21.21
C ARG A 121 -19.48 -9.06 -22.15
N TRP A 122 -18.83 -7.95 -22.48
CA TRP A 122 -17.66 -7.90 -23.38
C TRP A 122 -16.38 -8.37 -22.68
N MET A 123 -16.38 -8.48 -21.35
CA MET A 123 -15.18 -8.71 -20.57
C MET A 123 -15.09 -10.17 -20.10
N SER A 124 -14.01 -10.85 -20.45
CA SER A 124 -13.70 -12.18 -19.91
C SER A 124 -12.71 -12.09 -18.76
N THR A 125 -13.15 -12.46 -17.55
CA THR A 125 -12.29 -12.55 -16.35
C THR A 125 -11.05 -13.41 -16.60
N TYR A 126 -11.20 -14.51 -17.35
CA TYR A 126 -10.10 -15.40 -17.71
C TYR A 126 -9.05 -14.69 -18.57
N ILE A 127 -9.47 -13.92 -19.58
CA ILE A 127 -8.56 -13.15 -20.43
C ILE A 127 -7.86 -12.06 -19.60
N CYS A 128 -8.59 -11.33 -18.75
CA CYS A 128 -7.98 -10.34 -17.86
C CYS A 128 -6.93 -10.98 -16.94
N PHE A 129 -7.22 -12.15 -16.37
CA PHE A 129 -6.29 -12.88 -15.53
C PHE A 129 -5.06 -13.36 -16.31
N LEU A 130 -5.26 -13.90 -17.52
CA LEU A 130 -4.16 -14.31 -18.39
C LEU A 130 -3.25 -13.13 -18.74
N VAL A 131 -3.83 -11.99 -19.15
CA VAL A 131 -3.08 -10.75 -19.43
C VAL A 131 -2.35 -10.26 -18.19
N TYR A 132 -2.98 -10.31 -17.02
CA TYR A 132 -2.36 -9.91 -15.75
C TYR A 132 -1.14 -10.77 -15.41
N VAL A 133 -1.28 -12.10 -15.48
CA VAL A 133 -0.19 -13.04 -15.19
C VAL A 133 0.91 -12.95 -16.25
N SER A 134 0.56 -12.94 -17.54
CA SER A 134 1.55 -12.88 -18.62
C SER A 134 2.32 -11.56 -18.59
N SER A 135 1.64 -10.41 -18.43
CA SER A 135 2.31 -9.11 -18.32
C SER A 135 3.19 -9.04 -17.07
N SER A 136 2.78 -9.64 -15.95
CA SER A 136 3.61 -9.73 -14.74
C SER A 136 4.89 -10.56 -14.99
N VAL A 137 4.76 -11.75 -15.59
CA VAL A 137 5.90 -12.64 -15.89
C VAL A 137 6.85 -11.99 -16.89
N ILE A 138 6.34 -11.43 -17.99
CA ILE A 138 7.15 -10.74 -19.01
C ILE A 138 7.89 -9.57 -18.39
N LYS A 139 7.21 -8.73 -17.60
CA LYS A 139 7.83 -7.60 -16.91
C LYS A 139 8.92 -8.05 -15.93
N THR A 140 8.68 -9.13 -15.18
CA THR A 140 9.69 -9.69 -14.26
C THR A 140 10.91 -10.19 -15.02
N PHE A 141 10.71 -10.94 -16.10
CA PHE A 141 11.82 -11.40 -16.96
C PHE A 141 12.62 -10.23 -17.53
N MET A 142 11.92 -9.24 -18.11
CA MET A 142 12.55 -8.02 -18.65
C MET A 142 13.34 -7.26 -17.59
N ALA A 143 12.86 -7.18 -16.35
CA ALA A 143 13.55 -6.47 -15.28
C ALA A 143 14.86 -7.15 -14.83
N PHE A 144 15.04 -8.45 -15.08
CA PHE A 144 16.25 -9.18 -14.71
C PHE A 144 17.22 -9.37 -15.88
N GLU A 145 16.72 -9.52 -17.10
CA GLU A 145 17.54 -9.86 -18.27
C GLU A 145 17.88 -8.67 -19.17
N LEU A 146 17.09 -7.58 -19.12
CA LEU A 146 17.35 -6.39 -19.94
C LEU A 146 18.00 -5.29 -19.11
N ASP A 147 18.81 -4.48 -19.78
CA ASP A 147 19.41 -3.29 -19.20
C ASP A 147 18.31 -2.31 -18.76
N PRO A 148 18.20 -2.00 -17.45
CA PRO A 148 17.22 -1.04 -16.91
C PRO A 148 17.45 0.39 -17.41
N GLU A 149 18.68 0.75 -17.79
CA GLU A 149 19.04 2.11 -18.19
C GLU A 149 18.69 2.41 -19.66
N ALA A 150 18.41 1.38 -20.46
CA ALA A 150 17.94 1.56 -21.82
C ALA A 150 16.52 2.18 -21.84
N MET A 151 16.38 3.31 -22.54
CA MET A 151 15.10 4.04 -22.66
C MET A 151 13.96 3.14 -23.19
N SER A 152 14.26 2.22 -24.12
CA SER A 152 13.30 1.27 -24.66
C SER A 152 12.77 0.30 -23.59
N THR A 153 13.67 -0.23 -22.74
CA THR A 153 13.33 -1.10 -21.61
C THR A 153 12.48 -0.33 -20.60
N PHE A 154 12.89 0.91 -20.25
CA PHE A 154 12.17 1.76 -19.33
C PHE A 154 10.72 2.00 -19.76
N ILE A 155 10.51 2.45 -21.00
CA ILE A 155 9.16 2.71 -21.55
C ILE A 155 8.33 1.42 -21.58
N SER A 156 8.94 0.31 -22.03
CA SER A 156 8.24 -0.98 -22.11
C SER A 156 7.79 -1.48 -20.74
N LEU A 157 8.66 -1.37 -19.71
CA LEU A 157 8.32 -1.74 -18.34
C LEU A 157 7.20 -0.85 -17.78
N HIS A 158 7.18 0.44 -18.10
CA HIS A 158 6.13 1.37 -17.66
C HIS A 158 4.78 1.04 -18.30
N VAL A 159 4.76 0.75 -19.60
CA VAL A 159 3.54 0.34 -20.31
C VAL A 159 3.03 -0.99 -19.78
N LEU A 160 3.90 -1.99 -19.62
CA LEU A 160 3.54 -3.29 -19.05
C LEU A 160 3.01 -3.14 -17.63
N HIS A 161 3.59 -2.25 -16.81
CA HIS A 161 3.10 -1.96 -15.47
C HIS A 161 1.67 -1.42 -15.50
N SER A 162 1.35 -0.45 -16.35
CA SER A 162 0.00 0.10 -16.50
C SER A 162 -1.01 -0.94 -16.98
N ILE A 163 -0.62 -1.79 -17.94
CA ILE A 163 -1.44 -2.93 -18.40
C ILE A 163 -1.68 -3.91 -17.24
N THR A 164 -0.64 -4.21 -16.46
CA THR A 164 -0.73 -5.10 -15.29
C THR A 164 -1.73 -4.53 -14.27
N ILE A 165 -1.69 -3.23 -13.99
CA ILE A 165 -2.63 -2.58 -13.06
C ILE A 165 -4.07 -2.74 -13.55
N LEU A 166 -4.37 -2.35 -14.80
CA LEU A 166 -5.74 -2.39 -15.34
C LEU A 166 -6.28 -3.82 -15.41
N SER A 167 -5.49 -4.74 -15.96
CA SER A 167 -5.88 -6.15 -16.05
C SER A 167 -6.03 -6.80 -14.67
N GLY A 168 -5.14 -6.49 -13.72
CA GLY A 168 -5.19 -6.99 -12.35
C GLY A 168 -6.42 -6.51 -11.58
N ILE A 169 -6.76 -5.22 -11.68
CA ILE A 169 -7.98 -4.67 -11.08
C ILE A 169 -9.20 -5.44 -11.61
N LEU A 170 -9.35 -5.57 -12.94
CA LEU A 170 -10.50 -6.25 -13.53
C LEU A 170 -10.52 -7.76 -13.21
N ALA A 171 -9.37 -8.43 -13.23
CA ALA A 171 -9.25 -9.85 -12.94
C ALA A 171 -9.63 -10.18 -11.50
N ILE A 172 -9.12 -9.41 -10.53
CA ILE A 172 -9.39 -9.64 -9.10
C ILE A 172 -10.83 -9.21 -8.77
N TRP A 173 -11.28 -8.05 -9.26
CA TRP A 173 -12.60 -7.51 -8.93
C TRP A 173 -13.74 -8.46 -9.30
N TYR A 174 -13.68 -9.06 -10.49
CA TYR A 174 -14.73 -9.98 -10.97
C TYR A 174 -14.36 -11.46 -10.84
N GLY A 175 -13.15 -11.78 -10.36
CA GLY A 175 -12.65 -13.15 -10.23
C GLY A 175 -12.52 -13.65 -8.80
N ALA A 176 -12.38 -12.73 -7.82
CA ALA A 176 -12.15 -13.10 -6.43
C ALA A 176 -13.43 -13.42 -5.64
N ASP A 177 -14.63 -13.21 -6.22
CA ASP A 177 -15.91 -13.37 -5.51
C ASP A 177 -16.06 -14.71 -4.79
N VAL A 178 -15.67 -15.82 -5.44
CA VAL A 178 -15.78 -17.17 -4.85
C VAL A 178 -14.86 -17.30 -3.65
N VAL A 179 -13.62 -16.83 -3.78
CA VAL A 179 -12.61 -16.88 -2.71
C VAL A 179 -13.03 -15.99 -1.54
N VAL A 180 -13.49 -14.77 -1.82
CA VAL A 180 -13.98 -13.84 -0.80
C VAL A 180 -15.18 -14.43 -0.06
N LYS A 181 -16.17 -14.98 -0.77
CA LYS A 181 -17.33 -15.63 -0.14
C LYS A 181 -16.91 -16.80 0.74
N TRP A 182 -15.97 -17.64 0.28
CA TRP A 182 -15.44 -18.74 1.08
C TRP A 182 -14.70 -18.24 2.33
N CYS A 183 -13.84 -17.22 2.21
CA CYS A 183 -13.15 -16.63 3.35
C CYS A 183 -14.13 -16.03 4.38
N LEU A 184 -15.18 -15.33 3.91
CA LEU A 184 -16.18 -14.72 4.79
C LEU A 184 -17.06 -15.75 5.51
N GLN A 185 -17.13 -17.00 5.05
CA GLN A 185 -17.80 -18.08 5.79
C GLN A 185 -16.96 -18.60 6.97
N GLN A 186 -15.67 -18.27 7.03
CA GLN A 186 -14.79 -18.75 8.08
C GLN A 186 -14.80 -17.80 9.30
N PRO A 187 -15.16 -18.27 10.50
CA PRO A 187 -15.30 -17.40 11.68
C PRO A 187 -13.97 -16.79 12.11
N TRP A 188 -12.86 -17.52 11.96
CA TRP A 188 -11.52 -17.03 12.26
C TRP A 188 -11.11 -15.89 11.32
N PHE A 189 -11.48 -15.97 10.04
CA PHE A 189 -11.16 -14.95 9.05
C PHE A 189 -11.97 -13.67 9.29
N LEU A 190 -13.27 -13.80 9.58
CA LEU A 190 -14.12 -12.68 9.98
C LEU A 190 -13.55 -11.95 11.21
N TRP A 191 -13.15 -12.71 12.23
CA TRP A 191 -12.53 -12.13 13.42
C TRP A 191 -11.20 -11.42 13.10
N LEU A 192 -10.34 -12.02 12.28
CA LEU A 192 -9.08 -11.39 11.85
C LEU A 192 -9.31 -10.12 11.03
N SER A 193 -10.37 -10.06 10.23
CA SER A 193 -10.68 -8.89 9.40
C SER A 193 -10.91 -7.61 10.24
N GLY A 194 -11.32 -7.76 11.51
CA GLY A 194 -11.44 -6.66 12.47
C GLY A 194 -10.11 -5.95 12.74
N PHE A 195 -8.97 -6.64 12.60
CA PHE A 195 -7.63 -6.09 12.80
C PHE A 195 -7.02 -5.48 11.53
N SER A 196 -7.71 -5.55 10.39
CA SER A 196 -7.17 -5.13 9.07
C SER A 196 -6.60 -3.71 9.06
N PHE A 197 -7.29 -2.74 9.68
CA PHE A 197 -6.80 -1.36 9.76
C PHE A 197 -5.56 -1.22 10.64
N PHE A 198 -5.52 -1.95 11.77
CA PHE A 198 -4.35 -1.94 12.64
C PHE A 198 -3.14 -2.57 11.95
N ILE A 199 -3.34 -3.71 11.27
CA ILE A 199 -2.31 -4.35 10.43
C ILE A 199 -1.83 -3.36 9.37
N TYR A 200 -2.75 -2.70 8.65
CA TYR A 200 -2.40 -1.66 7.68
C TYR A 200 -1.51 -0.57 8.29
N GLY A 201 -1.88 0.00 9.44
CA GLY A 201 -1.10 1.06 10.08
C GLY A 201 0.26 0.59 10.64
N PHE A 202 0.40 -0.67 11.05
CA PHE A 202 1.55 -1.14 11.84
C PHE A 202 2.53 -2.03 11.08
N HIS A 203 2.12 -2.70 10.01
CA HIS A 203 2.93 -3.72 9.34
C HIS A 203 4.20 -3.16 8.69
N ALA A 204 4.16 -2.01 8.03
CA ALA A 204 5.30 -1.51 7.24
C ALA A 204 6.58 -1.28 8.07
N PRO A 205 6.57 -0.54 9.19
CA PRO A 205 7.78 -0.43 10.02
C PRO A 205 8.19 -1.79 10.60
N MET A 206 7.21 -2.66 10.92
CA MET A 206 7.48 -3.97 11.47
C MET A 206 8.17 -4.90 10.45
N ILE A 207 7.81 -4.85 9.16
CA ILE A 207 8.49 -5.61 8.11
C ILE A 207 9.98 -5.23 8.07
N SER A 208 10.32 -3.95 8.13
CA SER A 208 11.72 -3.51 8.08
C SER A 208 12.52 -3.99 9.29
N PHE A 209 11.93 -3.98 10.49
CA PHE A 209 12.58 -4.51 11.69
C PHE A 209 12.73 -6.03 11.63
N MET A 210 11.65 -6.75 11.31
CA MET A 210 11.62 -8.21 11.32
C MET A 210 12.50 -8.80 10.23
N SER A 211 12.55 -8.19 9.04
CA SER A 211 13.44 -8.62 7.97
C SER A 211 14.90 -8.60 8.44
N ARG A 212 15.33 -7.51 9.07
CA ARG A 212 16.73 -7.36 9.53
C ARG A 212 17.09 -8.30 10.66
N TRP A 213 16.16 -8.49 11.60
CA TRP A 213 16.34 -9.44 12.69
C TRP A 213 16.42 -10.89 12.17
N LEU A 214 15.56 -11.27 11.21
CA LEU A 214 15.65 -12.59 10.55
C LEU A 214 16.92 -12.74 9.74
N PHE A 215 17.35 -11.70 9.03
CA PHE A 215 18.62 -11.68 8.31
C PHE A 215 19.81 -11.97 9.24
N SER A 216 19.86 -11.36 10.44
CA SER A 216 20.95 -11.61 11.39
C SER A 216 20.95 -13.03 11.97
N ILE A 217 19.79 -13.69 12.07
CA ILE A 217 19.69 -15.04 12.61
C ILE A 217 19.97 -16.09 11.53
N LEU A 218 19.50 -15.82 10.30
CA LEU A 218 19.55 -16.78 9.19
C LEU A 218 20.78 -16.61 8.31
N ASP A 219 21.71 -15.71 8.62
CA ASP A 219 22.88 -15.39 7.78
C ASP A 219 23.71 -16.65 7.39
N GLY A 220 23.73 -17.67 8.24
CA GLY A 220 24.40 -18.95 7.97
C GLY A 220 23.63 -19.94 7.08
N PHE A 221 22.42 -19.62 6.62
CA PHE A 221 21.56 -20.51 5.84
C PHE A 221 21.58 -20.16 4.35
N GLN A 222 21.81 -21.15 3.47
CA GLN A 222 21.94 -20.94 2.03
C GLN A 222 20.75 -20.20 1.37
N TYR A 223 19.53 -20.44 1.85
CA TYR A 223 18.31 -19.82 1.30
C TYR A 223 17.71 -18.75 2.23
N TYR A 224 18.55 -18.10 3.06
CA TYR A 224 18.11 -17.13 4.07
C TYR A 224 17.25 -16.00 3.52
N ARG A 225 17.52 -15.51 2.29
CA ARG A 225 16.70 -14.48 1.62
C ARG A 225 15.28 -14.97 1.34
N LEU A 226 15.14 -16.19 0.82
CA LEU A 226 13.85 -16.78 0.50
C LEU A 226 13.08 -17.12 1.79
N ALA A 227 13.76 -17.68 2.79
CA ALA A 227 13.19 -17.94 4.10
C ALA A 227 12.69 -16.64 4.75
N THR A 228 13.50 -15.58 4.74
CA THR A 228 13.13 -14.26 5.27
C THR A 228 11.93 -13.67 4.53
N TYR A 229 11.85 -13.84 3.21
CA TYR A 229 10.72 -13.37 2.40
C TYR A 229 9.38 -13.99 2.83
N PHE A 230 9.34 -15.29 3.13
CA PHE A 230 8.10 -15.96 3.57
C PHE A 230 7.83 -15.82 5.07
N LEU A 231 8.86 -15.88 5.92
CA LEU A 231 8.70 -15.83 7.37
C LEU A 231 8.38 -14.42 7.87
N THR A 232 8.93 -13.38 7.25
CA THR A 232 8.72 -12.00 7.72
C THR A 232 7.24 -11.62 7.73
N PRO A 233 6.47 -11.74 6.63
CA PRO A 233 5.07 -11.34 6.63
C PRO A 233 4.23 -12.13 7.65
N LEU A 234 4.49 -13.42 7.82
CA LEU A 234 3.79 -14.27 8.79
C LEU A 234 4.02 -13.78 10.22
N LEU A 235 5.28 -13.57 10.60
CA LEU A 235 5.63 -13.06 11.93
C LEU A 235 5.09 -11.66 12.16
N VAL A 236 5.19 -10.77 11.17
CA VAL A 236 4.65 -9.41 11.26
C VAL A 236 3.15 -9.43 11.49
N VAL A 237 2.39 -10.23 10.74
CA VAL A 237 0.93 -10.34 10.93
C VAL A 237 0.60 -10.87 12.32
N LEU A 238 1.29 -11.91 12.80
CA LEU A 238 1.10 -12.44 14.15
C LEU A 238 1.37 -11.39 15.23
N ILE A 239 2.46 -10.62 15.10
CA ILE A 239 2.80 -9.54 16.03
C ILE A 239 1.75 -8.43 15.97
N CYS A 240 1.34 -8.00 14.77
CA CYS A 240 0.29 -7.00 14.61
C CYS A 240 -1.02 -7.42 15.28
N ILE A 241 -1.43 -8.68 15.12
CA ILE A 241 -2.63 -9.22 15.76
C ILE A 241 -2.43 -9.27 17.28
N GLY A 242 -1.31 -9.79 17.77
CA GLY A 242 -1.01 -9.88 19.20
C GLY A 242 -1.01 -8.52 19.91
N VAL A 243 -0.34 -7.53 19.31
CA VAL A 243 -0.34 -6.14 19.81
C VAL A 243 -1.74 -5.53 19.71
N GLY A 244 -2.45 -5.74 18.61
CA GLY A 244 -3.82 -5.27 18.43
C GLY A 244 -4.78 -5.83 19.49
N LEU A 245 -4.67 -7.11 19.83
CA LEU A 245 -5.43 -7.76 20.90
C LEU A 245 -5.09 -7.19 22.27
N GLY A 246 -3.80 -7.03 22.56
CA GLY A 246 -3.33 -6.42 23.80
C GLY A 246 -3.89 -5.01 23.98
N LEU A 247 -3.81 -4.19 22.93
CA LEU A 247 -4.33 -2.82 22.95
C LEU A 247 -5.85 -2.79 23.12
N ARG A 248 -6.57 -3.66 22.40
CA ARG A 248 -8.03 -3.78 22.52
C ARG A 248 -8.46 -4.16 23.95
N LYS A 249 -7.69 -5.03 24.62
CA LYS A 249 -8.00 -5.49 25.98
C LYS A 249 -7.62 -4.47 27.06
N ILE A 250 -6.47 -3.81 26.93
CA ILE A 250 -5.93 -2.90 27.97
C ILE A 250 -6.48 -1.48 27.81
N LEU A 251 -6.57 -0.96 26.58
CA LEU A 251 -7.00 0.41 26.27
C LEU A 251 -8.06 0.42 25.15
N PRO A 252 -9.27 -0.11 25.39
CA PRO A 252 -10.29 -0.29 24.35
C PRO A 252 -10.69 1.03 23.67
N SER A 253 -10.85 2.12 24.44
CA SER A 253 -11.20 3.44 23.89
C SER A 253 -10.13 3.97 22.93
N PHE A 254 -8.85 3.73 23.24
CA PHE A 254 -7.74 4.13 22.39
C PHE A 254 -7.67 3.27 21.12
N TYR A 255 -7.84 1.95 21.24
CA TYR A 255 -7.92 1.06 20.08
C TYR A 255 -9.10 1.42 19.16
N ARG A 256 -10.25 1.79 19.73
CA ARG A 256 -11.44 2.24 18.98
C ARG A 256 -11.15 3.52 18.19
N LEU A 257 -10.47 4.48 18.80
CA LEU A 257 -10.04 5.71 18.12
C LEU A 257 -9.09 5.40 16.96
N LEU A 258 -8.06 4.58 17.22
CA LEU A 258 -7.05 4.23 16.22
C LEU A 258 -7.61 3.48 15.02
N THR A 259 -8.61 2.61 15.23
CA THR A 259 -9.19 1.78 14.16
C THR A 259 -10.42 2.40 13.51
N GLY A 260 -10.85 3.58 13.95
CA GLY A 260 -12.11 4.20 13.51
C GLY A 260 -13.34 3.36 13.88
N GLY A 261 -13.26 2.59 14.97
CA GLY A 261 -14.32 1.70 15.45
C GLY A 261 -14.35 0.30 14.82
N ARG A 262 -13.42 -0.04 13.92
CA ARG A 262 -13.37 -1.36 13.30
C ARG A 262 -12.92 -2.42 14.30
N GLY A 263 -13.61 -3.56 14.33
CA GLY A 263 -13.29 -4.69 15.21
C GLY A 263 -13.85 -4.57 16.63
N PHE A 264 -14.84 -3.70 16.87
CA PHE A 264 -15.68 -3.70 18.07
C PHE A 264 -17.09 -4.21 17.78
#